data_AF-A0A1V4QD51-F1
#
_entry.id   AF-A0A1V4QD51-F1
#
_cell.length_a   1.000
_cell.length_b   1.000
_cell.length_c   1.000
_cell.angle_alpha   90.00
_cell.angle_beta   90.00
_cell.angle_gamma   90.00
#
_symmetry.space_group_name_H-M   'P 1'
#
loop_
_entity.id
_entity.type
_entity.pdbx_description
1 polymer ?
#
loop_
_entity_poly.entity_id
_entity_poly.type
_entity_poly.pdbx_seq_one_letter_code
_entity_poly.pdbx_strand_id
1 'polypeptide(L)'
;MIADLSPARRYPGVPQQITLNQYLRDGTAPGSGVIDFRGGGVVTARLPGVNPLRGLRVEVTVAGEAQADGYLVAGDGFSLTVGSGYLNLYLRGTGPVPSDLLHVAPFRPSPDRWNTVGFLHDGVSSVFMTIDGSVVNEIDGVGLSALRAVSIGNSAAMAHPFGGLIDDVAIWRANPHRINDEFLGRPMDEATRQCWLEWVARVRDFARTDPDCVSRVLDLVRAAVDDMLARGSAHGAEVRRQWQDVSREYRDLWSNGRLDDVAELLVERYRALAAQGLDPMESPTFVALRDDPCFAQMVESIGAATCDPDFTGEINGVISGIDAIRNPTGPT
;
A
#
# COMPACT_ATOMS: atom_id res chain seq x y z
N MET A 1 25.24 -3.92 17.35
CA MET A 1 24.22 -4.95 17.05
C MET A 1 23.17 -4.24 16.21
N ILE A 2 22.83 -4.77 15.03
CA ILE A 2 21.76 -4.20 14.19
C ILE A 2 20.46 -4.87 14.61
N ALA A 3 19.55 -4.11 15.22
CA ALA A 3 18.33 -4.65 15.79
C ALA A 3 17.18 -4.65 14.79
N ASP A 4 16.39 -5.72 14.79
CA ASP A 4 15.08 -5.74 14.16
C ASP A 4 14.04 -5.21 15.16
N LEU A 5 13.46 -4.05 14.85
CA LEU A 5 12.45 -3.39 15.68
C LEU A 5 11.02 -3.77 15.29
N SER A 6 10.82 -4.69 14.35
CA SER A 6 9.49 -5.22 14.03
C SER A 6 8.87 -5.93 15.25
N PRO A 7 7.53 -6.08 15.31
CA PRO A 7 6.88 -6.79 16.42
C PRO A 7 7.42 -8.20 16.66
N ALA A 8 7.90 -8.88 15.59
CA ALA A 8 8.47 -10.21 15.70
C ALA A 8 9.92 -10.21 16.23
N ARG A 9 10.71 -9.16 15.99
CA ARG A 9 12.14 -9.05 16.36
C ARG A 9 12.99 -10.26 15.95
N ARG A 10 12.71 -10.85 14.78
CA ARG A 10 13.26 -12.16 14.36
C ARG A 10 14.37 -12.06 13.31
N TYR A 11 14.50 -10.92 12.63
CA TYR A 11 15.35 -10.81 11.44
C TYR A 11 16.31 -9.64 11.54
N PRO A 12 17.26 -9.67 12.48
CA PRO A 12 18.27 -8.62 12.60
C PRO A 12 19.09 -8.50 11.32
N GLY A 13 19.58 -7.29 11.05
CA GLY A 13 20.49 -7.05 9.94
C GLY A 13 21.81 -7.80 10.13
N VAL A 14 22.30 -8.43 9.07
CA VAL A 14 23.56 -9.17 9.02
C VAL A 14 24.61 -8.27 8.36
N PRO A 15 25.58 -7.75 9.12
CA PRO A 15 26.68 -6.97 8.57
C PRO A 15 27.66 -7.89 7.84
N GLN A 16 28.14 -7.47 6.68
CA GLN A 16 29.18 -8.12 5.91
C GLN A 16 30.27 -7.12 5.57
N GLN A 17 31.53 -7.47 5.83
CA GLN A 17 32.68 -6.59 5.67
C GLN A 17 32.54 -5.24 6.42
N ILE A 18 31.79 -5.23 7.52
CA ILE A 18 31.70 -4.08 8.44
C ILE A 18 32.50 -4.43 9.68
N THR A 19 33.46 -3.58 10.01
CA THR A 19 34.34 -3.70 11.17
C THR A 19 33.78 -2.97 12.38
N LEU A 20 34.29 -3.29 13.57
CA LEU A 20 33.87 -2.61 14.82
C LEU A 20 34.10 -1.09 14.80
N ASN A 21 35.12 -0.62 14.09
CA ASN A 21 35.44 0.80 13.99
C ASN A 21 34.44 1.59 13.14
N GLN A 22 33.63 0.92 12.33
CA GLN A 22 32.58 1.55 11.55
C GLN A 22 31.31 1.77 12.38
N TYR A 23 31.16 1.12 13.53
CA TYR A 23 30.06 1.39 14.45
C TYR A 23 30.43 2.59 15.33
N LEU A 24 29.70 3.68 15.21
CA LEU A 24 29.89 4.85 16.05
C LEU A 24 28.97 4.72 17.28
N ARG A 25 29.54 4.87 18.49
CA ARG A 25 28.75 5.03 19.73
C ARG A 25 28.17 6.44 19.76
N ASP A 26 26.96 6.56 20.28
CA ASP A 26 26.09 7.68 20.02
C ASP A 26 26.52 9.02 20.62
N GLY A 27 26.13 10.06 19.90
CA GLY A 27 25.91 11.39 20.46
C GLY A 27 24.44 11.75 20.37
N THR A 28 23.63 11.27 21.33
CA THR A 28 22.52 12.01 22.01
C THR A 28 21.03 11.93 21.59
N ALA A 29 20.55 11.08 20.66
CA ALA A 29 19.09 10.92 20.44
C ALA A 29 18.72 9.61 19.71
N PRO A 30 17.42 9.25 19.46
CA PRO A 30 17.04 8.05 18.69
C PRO A 30 17.85 8.00 17.40
N GLY A 31 18.76 7.04 17.30
CA GLY A 31 19.99 7.27 16.56
C GLY A 31 21.28 7.07 17.37
N SER A 32 21.49 5.81 17.80
CA SER A 32 22.68 5.41 18.56
C SER A 32 23.49 4.26 17.94
N GLY A 33 23.14 3.89 16.70
CA GLY A 33 23.65 2.71 16.00
C GLY A 33 24.28 3.02 14.66
N VAL A 34 24.81 4.23 14.50
CA VAL A 34 25.39 4.73 13.25
C VAL A 34 26.46 3.79 12.72
N ILE A 35 26.37 3.48 11.43
CA ILE A 35 27.41 2.77 10.68
C ILE A 35 28.01 3.74 9.66
N ASP A 36 29.34 3.82 9.68
CA ASP A 36 30.15 4.49 8.66
C ASP A 36 30.40 3.55 7.48
N PHE A 37 29.78 3.83 6.33
CA PHE A 37 29.90 3.02 5.11
C PHE A 37 31.03 3.50 4.18
N ARG A 38 31.77 4.58 4.53
CA ARG A 38 32.90 5.08 3.70
C ARG A 38 34.00 4.03 3.50
N GLY A 39 34.16 3.12 4.47
CA GLY A 39 35.09 2.00 4.39
C GLY A 39 34.57 0.79 3.60
N GLY A 40 33.36 0.88 3.04
CA GLY A 40 32.67 -0.23 2.39
C GLY A 40 31.87 -1.09 3.35
N GLY A 41 31.56 -2.31 2.91
CA GLY A 41 30.68 -3.24 3.61
C GLY A 41 29.21 -3.04 3.27
N VAL A 42 28.36 -3.90 3.81
CA VAL A 42 26.91 -3.91 3.57
C VAL A 42 26.19 -4.51 4.77
N VAL A 43 25.00 -4.00 5.07
CA VAL A 43 24.07 -4.70 5.97
C VAL A 43 22.99 -5.36 5.11
N THR A 44 22.73 -6.64 5.32
CA THR A 44 21.64 -7.35 4.67
C THR A 44 20.54 -7.70 5.67
N ALA A 45 19.30 -7.39 5.35
CA ALA A 45 18.16 -7.72 6.21
C ALA A 45 17.14 -8.55 5.44
N ARG A 46 16.69 -9.65 6.05
CA ARG A 46 15.57 -10.43 5.53
C ARG A 46 14.27 -9.75 5.89
N LEU A 47 13.35 -9.68 4.93
CA LEU A 47 12.02 -9.10 5.11
C LEU A 47 10.96 -10.19 4.88
N PRO A 48 10.80 -11.15 5.81
CA PRO A 48 9.77 -12.17 5.68
C PRO A 48 8.39 -11.54 5.82
N GLY A 49 7.43 -12.05 5.07
CA GLY A 49 6.06 -11.54 5.03
C GLY A 49 5.64 -11.10 3.63
N VAL A 50 4.41 -10.59 3.57
CA VAL A 50 3.47 -10.78 2.46
C VAL A 50 3.97 -10.33 1.09
N ASN A 51 3.85 -11.26 0.14
CA ASN A 51 3.87 -11.04 -1.29
C ASN A 51 2.49 -11.41 -1.85
N PRO A 52 1.93 -10.60 -2.77
CA PRO A 52 2.46 -9.34 -3.30
C PRO A 52 2.44 -8.23 -2.24
N LEU A 53 3.36 -7.26 -2.36
CA LEU A 53 3.31 -6.05 -1.54
C LEU A 53 2.08 -5.22 -1.92
N ARG A 54 1.43 -4.62 -0.92
CA ARG A 54 0.23 -3.76 -1.08
C ARG A 54 0.49 -2.29 -0.77
N GLY A 55 1.77 -1.90 -0.74
CA GLY A 55 2.25 -0.59 -0.32
C GLY A 55 3.57 -0.72 0.45
N LEU A 56 4.46 0.25 0.25
CA LEU A 56 5.81 0.24 0.81
C LEU A 56 6.24 1.67 1.14
N ARG A 57 6.75 1.89 2.35
CA ARG A 57 7.47 3.11 2.71
C ARG A 57 8.87 2.74 3.15
N VAL A 58 9.86 3.47 2.65
CA VAL A 58 11.26 3.33 3.06
C VAL A 58 11.75 4.69 3.49
N GLU A 59 12.38 4.76 4.66
CA GLU A 59 13.09 5.95 5.16
C GLU A 59 14.48 5.57 5.65
N VAL A 60 15.42 6.48 5.41
CA VAL A 60 16.83 6.33 5.73
C VAL A 60 17.31 7.64 6.35
N THR A 61 17.85 7.55 7.56
CA THR A 61 18.51 8.66 8.23
C THR A 61 19.99 8.65 7.86
N VAL A 62 20.45 9.69 7.17
CA VAL A 62 21.79 9.75 6.58
C VAL A 62 22.51 11.06 6.91
N ALA A 63 23.83 11.00 7.00
CA ALA A 63 24.71 12.16 7.05
C ALA A 63 25.97 11.86 6.21
N GLY A 64 26.62 12.88 5.69
CA GLY A 64 27.81 12.68 4.87
C GLY A 64 28.23 13.92 4.11
N GLU A 65 29.40 13.86 3.49
CA GLU A 65 29.88 14.93 2.63
C GLU A 65 28.89 15.23 1.49
N ALA A 66 28.88 16.47 1.00
CA ALA A 66 28.00 16.87 -0.10
C ALA A 66 28.20 16.06 -1.40
N GLN A 67 29.34 15.38 -1.51
CA GLN A 67 29.73 14.54 -2.63
C GLN A 67 29.54 13.04 -2.37
N ALA A 68 29.01 12.66 -1.20
CA ALA A 68 28.74 11.27 -0.87
C ALA A 68 27.81 10.65 -1.93
N ASP A 69 28.21 9.49 -2.43
CA ASP A 69 27.50 8.72 -3.45
C ASP A 69 27.31 7.28 -2.98
N GLY A 70 26.48 6.52 -3.70
CA GLY A 70 26.28 5.09 -3.47
C GLY A 70 24.90 4.72 -2.93
N TYR A 71 24.75 3.45 -2.57
CA TYR A 71 23.45 2.87 -2.22
C TYR A 71 23.08 3.14 -0.76
N LEU A 72 21.92 3.74 -0.54
CA LEU A 72 21.33 3.84 0.79
C LEU A 72 20.63 2.54 1.16
N VAL A 73 19.66 2.12 0.33
CA VAL A 73 18.90 0.88 0.49
C VAL A 73 18.55 0.32 -0.88
N ALA A 74 18.73 -0.98 -1.08
CA ALA A 74 18.35 -1.69 -2.30
C ALA A 74 17.57 -2.96 -1.96
N GLY A 75 16.56 -3.28 -2.77
CA GLY A 75 15.82 -4.54 -2.72
C GLY A 75 15.64 -5.12 -4.13
N ASP A 76 14.98 -6.28 -4.23
CA ASP A 76 14.76 -6.95 -5.52
C ASP A 76 13.98 -6.10 -6.55
N GLY A 77 13.18 -5.15 -6.05
CA GLY A 77 12.26 -4.31 -6.82
C GLY A 77 12.61 -2.82 -6.86
N PHE A 78 13.64 -2.37 -6.15
CA PHE A 78 13.99 -0.94 -6.09
C PHE A 78 15.44 -0.72 -5.65
N SER A 79 15.98 0.47 -5.94
CA SER A 79 17.15 0.99 -5.24
C SER A 79 17.02 2.49 -4.96
N LEU A 80 17.33 2.87 -3.73
CA LEU A 80 17.45 4.25 -3.30
C LEU A 80 18.94 4.57 -3.14
N THR A 81 19.45 5.50 -3.91
CA THR A 81 20.87 5.86 -3.95
C THR A 81 21.05 7.38 -3.88
N VAL A 82 22.24 7.82 -3.51
CA VAL A 82 22.67 9.21 -3.65
C VAL A 82 23.76 9.25 -4.71
N GLY A 83 23.76 10.26 -5.56
CA GLY A 83 24.81 10.44 -6.55
C GLY A 83 24.61 11.69 -7.38
N SER A 84 25.72 12.33 -7.77
CA SER A 84 25.72 13.52 -8.65
C SER A 84 24.87 14.69 -8.13
N GLY A 85 24.66 14.79 -6.81
CA GLY A 85 23.81 15.81 -6.18
C GLY A 85 22.31 15.54 -6.22
N TYR A 86 21.92 14.28 -6.43
CA TYR A 86 20.53 13.83 -6.42
C TYR A 86 20.33 12.65 -5.47
N LEU A 87 19.12 12.59 -4.91
CA LEU A 87 18.51 11.37 -4.44
C LEU A 87 17.91 10.67 -5.64
N ASN A 88 18.29 9.42 -5.85
CA ASN A 88 17.90 8.62 -6.98
C ASN A 88 17.04 7.46 -6.49
N LEU A 89 15.84 7.31 -7.03
CA LEU A 89 14.97 6.17 -6.83
C LEU A 89 14.83 5.43 -8.15
N TYR A 90 15.35 4.21 -8.19
CA TYR A 90 15.12 3.29 -9.28
C TYR A 90 14.06 2.27 -8.85
N LEU A 91 13.05 2.07 -9.70
CA LEU A 91 11.98 1.10 -9.48
C LEU A 91 11.98 0.09 -10.62
N ARG A 92 11.95 -1.20 -10.27
CA ARG A 92 11.77 -2.29 -11.23
C ARG A 92 10.28 -2.57 -11.35
N GLY A 93 9.64 -1.97 -12.35
CA GLY A 93 8.20 -2.12 -12.58
C GLY A 93 7.79 -3.52 -13.03
N THR A 94 6.69 -4.03 -12.49
CA THR A 94 5.98 -5.24 -12.97
C THR A 94 4.71 -4.91 -13.76
N GLY A 95 4.57 -3.67 -14.24
CA GLY A 95 3.43 -3.23 -15.05
C GLY A 95 3.49 -3.71 -16.51
N PRO A 96 2.44 -3.46 -17.31
CA PRO A 96 2.37 -3.87 -18.73
C PRO A 96 3.45 -3.22 -19.62
N VAL A 97 4.10 -2.16 -19.14
CA VAL A 97 5.34 -1.61 -19.71
C VAL A 97 6.44 -1.84 -18.67
N PRO A 98 7.43 -2.72 -18.92
CA PRO A 98 8.59 -2.85 -18.05
C PRO A 98 9.35 -1.53 -18.10
N SER A 99 9.21 -0.73 -17.07
CA SER A 99 9.86 0.57 -16.99
C SER A 99 10.87 0.52 -15.85
N ASP A 100 12.10 0.24 -16.23
CA ASP A 100 13.29 0.48 -15.42
C ASP A 100 13.47 2.01 -15.32
N LEU A 101 12.68 2.65 -14.46
CA LEU A 101 12.65 4.11 -14.37
C LEU A 101 13.52 4.59 -13.22
N LEU A 102 14.45 5.47 -13.58
CA LEU A 102 15.22 6.27 -12.65
C LEU A 102 14.48 7.60 -12.41
N HIS A 103 14.13 7.85 -11.17
CA HIS A 103 13.56 9.11 -10.71
C HIS A 103 14.56 9.83 -9.82
N VAL A 104 14.62 11.15 -9.94
CA VAL A 104 15.61 11.96 -9.23
C VAL A 104 14.95 13.12 -8.50
N ALA A 105 15.53 13.51 -7.37
CA ALA A 105 15.22 14.73 -6.65
C ALA A 105 16.52 15.39 -6.19
N PRO A 106 16.68 16.73 -6.29
CA PRO A 106 17.88 17.41 -5.81
C PRO A 106 18.13 17.11 -4.33
N PHE A 107 19.30 16.56 -4.00
CA PHE A 107 19.67 16.22 -2.63
C PHE A 107 21.18 16.07 -2.51
N ARG A 108 21.73 16.67 -1.46
CA ARG A 108 23.12 16.46 -1.04
C ARG A 108 23.11 16.23 0.47
N PRO A 109 23.72 15.13 0.96
CA PRO A 109 23.96 14.94 2.38
C PRO A 109 24.79 16.10 2.93
N SER A 110 24.68 16.32 4.24
CA SER A 110 25.54 17.27 4.95
C SER A 110 26.26 16.53 6.09
N PRO A 111 27.54 16.87 6.36
CA PRO A 111 28.26 16.30 7.49
C PRO A 111 27.78 16.88 8.84
N ASP A 112 27.12 18.05 8.81
CA ASP A 112 26.73 18.81 10.00
C ASP A 112 25.29 18.54 10.45
N ARG A 113 24.52 17.77 9.69
CA ARG A 113 23.13 17.44 10.01
C ARG A 113 22.75 16.07 9.50
N TRP A 114 21.85 15.43 10.24
CA TRP A 114 21.10 14.28 9.76
C TRP A 114 19.99 14.74 8.81
N ASN A 115 19.82 13.99 7.73
CA ASN A 115 18.70 14.10 6.81
C ASN A 115 17.91 12.80 6.82
N THR A 116 16.59 12.88 6.70
CA THR A 116 15.74 11.70 6.45
C THR A 116 15.33 11.70 4.99
N VAL A 117 15.68 10.66 4.25
CA VAL A 117 15.31 10.51 2.84
C VAL A 117 14.58 9.21 2.61
N GLY A 118 13.70 9.16 1.62
CA GLY A 118 12.88 7.98 1.44
C GLY A 118 11.90 8.04 0.28
N PHE A 119 11.01 7.06 0.24
CA PHE A 119 9.86 7.07 -0.65
C PHE A 119 8.66 6.33 -0.04
N LEU A 120 7.47 6.63 -0.54
CA LEU A 120 6.22 5.94 -0.27
C LEU A 120 5.60 5.49 -1.58
N HIS A 121 5.35 4.19 -1.74
CA HIS A 121 4.44 3.65 -2.75
C HIS A 121 3.09 3.36 -2.10
N ASP A 122 2.03 3.92 -2.67
CA ASP A 122 0.65 3.82 -2.19
C ASP A 122 0.01 2.41 -2.31
N GLY A 123 0.66 1.48 -3.01
CA GLY A 123 0.15 0.14 -3.29
C GLY A 123 -0.76 0.02 -4.52
N VAL A 124 -0.98 1.12 -5.24
CA VAL A 124 -1.82 1.17 -6.44
C VAL A 124 -0.97 1.53 -7.66
N SER A 125 -0.50 2.76 -7.75
CA SER A 125 0.22 3.23 -8.94
C SER A 125 1.14 4.43 -8.70
N SER A 126 1.08 5.06 -7.51
CA SER A 126 1.83 6.28 -7.24
C SER A 126 2.96 6.07 -6.24
N VAL A 127 4.07 6.75 -6.50
CA VAL A 127 5.25 6.81 -5.64
C VAL A 127 5.62 8.25 -5.33
N PHE A 128 5.87 8.53 -4.05
CA PHE A 128 6.26 9.84 -3.54
C PHE A 128 7.67 9.76 -2.98
N MET A 129 8.62 10.48 -3.56
CA MET A 129 9.95 10.65 -2.98
C MET A 129 9.90 11.70 -1.88
N THR A 130 10.60 11.47 -0.77
CA THR A 130 10.58 12.34 0.41
C THR A 130 11.97 12.73 0.87
N ILE A 131 12.11 13.98 1.31
CA ILE A 131 13.29 14.52 1.98
C ILE A 131 12.81 15.33 3.19
N ASP A 132 13.34 15.00 4.38
CA ASP A 132 13.01 15.59 5.67
C ASP A 132 11.48 15.70 5.90
N GLY A 133 10.76 14.63 5.53
CA GLY A 133 9.30 14.52 5.68
C GLY A 133 8.48 15.24 4.60
N SER A 134 9.10 15.98 3.68
CA SER A 134 8.41 16.67 2.59
C SER A 134 8.45 15.85 1.31
N VAL A 135 7.34 15.79 0.57
CA VAL A 135 7.31 15.20 -0.78
C VAL A 135 8.05 16.12 -1.74
N VAL A 136 9.07 15.57 -2.42
CA VAL A 136 9.92 16.31 -3.37
C VAL A 136 9.74 15.86 -4.82
N ASN A 137 9.11 14.71 -5.03
CA ASN A 137 8.76 14.21 -6.35
C ASN A 137 7.57 13.24 -6.24
N GLU A 138 6.69 13.24 -7.24
CA GLU A 138 5.52 12.35 -7.37
C GLU A 138 5.60 11.65 -8.72
N ILE A 139 5.34 10.35 -8.73
CA ILE A 139 5.57 9.45 -9.85
C ILE A 139 4.33 8.58 -10.00
N ASP A 140 3.72 8.56 -11.19
CA ASP A 140 2.53 7.76 -11.46
C ASP A 140 2.79 6.57 -12.39
N GLY A 141 1.92 5.58 -12.34
CA GLY A 141 1.92 4.42 -13.24
C GLY A 141 3.01 3.39 -12.94
N VAL A 142 3.54 3.37 -11.72
CA VAL A 142 4.57 2.41 -11.30
C VAL A 142 3.97 1.34 -10.42
N GLY A 143 4.28 0.08 -10.73
CA GLY A 143 3.87 -1.07 -9.94
C GLY A 143 4.92 -1.49 -8.91
N LEU A 144 4.48 -2.17 -7.85
CA LEU A 144 5.34 -2.63 -6.77
C LEU A 144 5.71 -4.11 -6.93
N SER A 145 7.00 -4.37 -7.11
CA SER A 145 7.56 -5.72 -7.09
C SER A 145 7.57 -6.34 -5.68
N ALA A 146 7.63 -7.66 -5.60
CA ALA A 146 7.85 -8.39 -4.35
C ALA A 146 9.16 -7.96 -3.65
N LEU A 147 9.17 -7.95 -2.32
CA LEU A 147 10.34 -7.59 -1.51
C LEU A 147 10.63 -8.67 -0.47
N ARG A 148 11.78 -9.33 -0.59
CA ARG A 148 12.18 -10.44 0.28
C ARG A 148 13.37 -10.12 1.19
N ALA A 149 14.23 -9.24 0.73
CA ALA A 149 15.41 -8.79 1.45
C ALA A 149 15.80 -7.39 0.97
N VAL A 150 16.61 -6.73 1.78
CA VAL A 150 17.27 -5.48 1.41
C VAL A 150 18.76 -5.52 1.74
N SER A 151 19.55 -4.77 0.96
CA SER A 151 20.91 -4.36 1.29
C SER A 151 20.91 -2.88 1.68
N ILE A 152 21.67 -2.52 2.72
CA ILE A 152 21.76 -1.17 3.28
C ILE A 152 23.21 -0.73 3.22
N GLY A 153 23.42 0.52 2.80
CA GLY A 153 24.73 1.19 2.70
C GLY A 153 25.62 0.71 1.56
N ASN A 154 25.15 -0.24 0.74
CA ASN A 154 25.81 -0.72 -0.47
C ASN A 154 24.83 -1.56 -1.32
N SER A 155 25.20 -1.85 -2.56
CA SER A 155 24.52 -2.85 -3.38
C SER A 155 24.70 -4.26 -2.78
N ALA A 156 23.81 -5.19 -3.11
CA ALA A 156 23.93 -6.58 -2.66
C ALA A 156 25.25 -7.26 -3.12
N ALA A 157 25.82 -6.80 -4.25
CA ALA A 157 27.11 -7.24 -4.76
C ALA A 157 28.31 -6.51 -4.12
N MET A 158 28.07 -5.59 -3.18
CA MET A 158 29.06 -4.76 -2.48
C MET A 158 29.90 -3.84 -3.38
N ALA A 159 29.44 -3.54 -4.60
CA ALA A 159 30.23 -2.80 -5.59
C ALA A 159 30.13 -1.26 -5.50
N HIS A 160 29.13 -0.73 -4.79
CA HIS A 160 28.81 0.70 -4.77
C HIS A 160 28.44 1.15 -3.34
N PRO A 161 29.42 1.16 -2.42
CA PRO A 161 29.19 1.55 -1.03
C PRO A 161 28.76 3.01 -0.92
N PHE A 162 27.96 3.32 0.08
CA PHE A 162 27.60 4.69 0.41
C PHE A 162 28.78 5.42 1.06
N GLY A 163 29.16 6.57 0.52
CA GLY A 163 30.24 7.43 1.02
C GLY A 163 29.89 8.24 2.28
N GLY A 164 29.10 7.70 3.21
CA GLY A 164 28.63 8.44 4.39
C GLY A 164 28.19 7.57 5.55
N LEU A 165 27.42 8.17 6.44
CA LEU A 165 26.87 7.58 7.66
C LEU A 165 25.39 7.25 7.46
N ILE A 166 24.97 6.07 7.91
CA ILE A 166 23.56 5.70 8.02
C ILE A 166 23.28 5.33 9.47
N ASP A 167 22.21 5.88 10.01
CA ASP A 167 21.79 5.65 11.39
C ASP A 167 20.60 4.69 11.44
N ASP A 168 19.43 5.18 11.04
CA ASP A 168 18.19 4.40 11.00
C ASP A 168 17.77 4.09 9.57
N VAL A 169 17.26 2.88 9.39
CA VAL A 169 16.52 2.47 8.19
C VAL A 169 15.18 1.90 8.64
N ALA A 170 14.11 2.56 8.22
CA ALA A 170 12.76 2.15 8.53
C ALA A 170 12.03 1.73 7.25
N ILE A 171 11.45 0.52 7.29
CA ILE A 171 10.73 -0.07 6.16
C ILE A 171 9.36 -0.48 6.66
N TRP A 172 8.32 0.22 6.19
CA TRP A 172 6.93 -0.11 6.47
C TRP A 172 6.31 -0.78 5.25
N ARG A 173 5.54 -1.84 5.50
CA ARG A 173 4.69 -2.48 4.50
C ARG A 173 3.24 -2.22 4.90
N ALA A 174 2.38 -2.04 3.91
CA ALA A 174 0.94 -2.05 4.17
C ALA A 174 0.56 -3.35 4.90
N ASN A 175 -0.22 -3.25 5.97
CA ASN A 175 -0.70 -4.45 6.68
C ASN A 175 -1.52 -5.30 5.69
N PRO A 176 -1.06 -6.49 5.32
CA PRO A 176 -1.73 -7.33 4.33
C PRO A 176 -3.05 -7.90 4.84
N HIS A 177 -3.23 -7.90 6.16
CA HIS A 177 -4.47 -8.30 6.82
C HIS A 177 -5.38 -7.11 7.11
N ARG A 178 -4.98 -5.87 6.79
CA ARG A 178 -5.71 -4.65 7.15
C ARG A 178 -7.19 -4.72 6.83
N ILE A 179 -7.54 -5.12 5.61
CA ILE A 179 -8.95 -5.21 5.18
C ILE A 179 -9.70 -6.23 6.04
N ASN A 180 -9.11 -7.40 6.29
CA ASN A 180 -9.73 -8.43 7.13
C ASN A 180 -9.81 -7.98 8.59
N ASP A 181 -8.78 -7.32 9.10
CA ASP A 181 -8.70 -6.83 10.49
C ASP A 181 -9.71 -5.69 10.72
N GLU A 182 -9.85 -4.76 9.77
CA GLU A 182 -10.85 -3.69 9.81
C GLU A 182 -12.27 -4.26 9.66
N PHE A 183 -12.46 -5.22 8.76
CA PHE A 183 -13.75 -5.90 8.55
C PHE A 183 -14.20 -6.66 9.81
N LEU A 184 -13.34 -7.54 10.33
CA LEU A 184 -13.61 -8.35 11.53
C LEU A 184 -13.47 -7.56 12.84
N GLY A 185 -12.91 -6.36 12.78
CA GLY A 185 -12.79 -5.44 13.92
C GLY A 185 -14.09 -4.71 14.24
N ARG A 186 -15.09 -4.78 13.35
CA ARG A 186 -16.45 -4.29 13.64
C ARG A 186 -17.04 -5.03 14.84
N PRO A 187 -17.74 -4.34 15.76
CA PRO A 187 -18.52 -4.99 16.81
C PRO A 187 -19.50 -6.00 16.21
N MET A 188 -19.31 -7.28 16.50
CA MET A 188 -20.19 -8.39 16.13
C MET A 188 -20.09 -9.49 17.19
N ASP A 189 -21.13 -10.30 17.31
CA ASP A 189 -21.05 -11.45 18.20
C ASP A 189 -20.15 -12.57 17.63
N GLU A 190 -19.81 -13.53 18.50
CA GLU A 190 -18.92 -14.64 18.11
C GLU A 190 -19.51 -15.52 17.00
N ALA A 191 -20.84 -15.66 16.94
CA ALA A 191 -21.50 -16.51 15.96
C ALA A 191 -21.42 -15.87 14.56
N THR A 192 -21.68 -14.56 14.46
CA THR A 192 -21.48 -13.77 13.23
C THR A 192 -20.02 -13.81 12.79
N ARG A 193 -19.07 -13.63 13.72
CA ARG A 193 -17.64 -13.71 13.41
C ARG A 193 -17.25 -15.08 12.86
N GLN A 194 -17.70 -16.15 13.51
CA GLN A 194 -17.40 -17.51 13.08
C GLN A 194 -18.01 -17.81 11.71
N CYS A 195 -19.22 -17.32 11.43
CA CYS A 195 -19.81 -17.48 10.12
C CYS A 195 -19.01 -16.76 9.03
N TRP A 196 -18.50 -15.55 9.28
CA TRP A 196 -17.61 -14.87 8.33
C TRP A 196 -16.35 -15.68 8.03
N LEU A 197 -15.76 -16.32 9.05
CA LEU A 197 -14.60 -17.19 8.85
C LEU A 197 -14.93 -18.41 7.98
N GLU A 198 -16.11 -19.00 8.15
CA GLU A 198 -16.61 -20.11 7.33
C GLU A 198 -16.92 -19.66 5.89
N TRP A 199 -17.52 -18.49 5.70
CA TRP A 199 -17.73 -17.91 4.38
C TRP A 199 -16.41 -17.65 3.66
N VAL A 200 -15.43 -17.06 4.34
CA VAL A 200 -14.07 -16.87 3.80
C VAL A 200 -13.39 -18.20 3.48
N ALA A 201 -13.63 -19.26 4.26
CA ALA A 201 -13.12 -20.59 3.95
C ALA A 201 -13.71 -21.13 2.64
N ARG A 202 -15.04 -20.97 2.42
CA ARG A 202 -15.69 -21.33 1.14
C ARG A 202 -15.11 -20.56 -0.05
N VAL A 203 -14.82 -19.27 0.11
CA VAL A 203 -14.13 -18.48 -0.92
C VAL A 203 -12.75 -19.07 -1.24
N ARG A 204 -11.97 -19.45 -0.22
CA ARG A 204 -10.66 -20.08 -0.43
C ARG A 204 -10.76 -21.43 -1.13
N ASP A 205 -11.77 -22.23 -0.80
CA ASP A 205 -11.98 -23.54 -1.42
C ASP A 205 -12.45 -23.41 -2.88
N PHE A 206 -13.29 -22.43 -3.18
CA PHE A 206 -13.61 -22.06 -4.57
C PHE A 206 -12.35 -21.63 -5.33
N ALA A 207 -11.53 -20.75 -4.74
CA ALA A 207 -10.28 -20.28 -5.37
C ALA A 207 -9.24 -21.39 -5.61
N ARG A 208 -9.28 -22.49 -4.85
CA ARG A 208 -8.45 -23.67 -5.10
C ARG A 208 -8.99 -24.53 -6.25
N THR A 209 -10.30 -24.53 -6.43
CA THR A 209 -10.98 -25.34 -7.44
C THR A 209 -10.93 -24.67 -8.81
N ASP A 210 -11.07 -23.34 -8.85
CA ASP A 210 -11.05 -22.56 -10.08
C ASP A 210 -10.22 -21.25 -9.91
N PRO A 211 -8.88 -21.37 -9.89
CA PRO A 211 -8.00 -20.22 -9.65
C PRO A 211 -8.05 -19.18 -10.78
N ASP A 212 -8.28 -19.61 -12.03
CA ASP A 212 -8.34 -18.72 -13.19
C ASP A 212 -9.59 -17.84 -13.13
N CYS A 213 -10.74 -18.44 -12.76
CA CYS A 213 -11.98 -17.72 -12.56
C CYS A 213 -11.86 -16.67 -11.46
N VAL A 214 -11.25 -17.02 -10.33
CA VAL A 214 -11.00 -16.06 -9.24
C VAL A 214 -10.03 -14.96 -9.67
N SER A 215 -8.95 -15.28 -10.41
CA SER A 215 -8.04 -14.26 -10.91
C SER A 215 -8.75 -13.26 -11.81
N ARG A 216 -9.59 -13.76 -12.73
CA ARG A 216 -10.40 -12.93 -13.64
C ARG A 216 -11.35 -12.00 -12.88
N VAL A 217 -12.07 -12.52 -11.90
CA VAL A 217 -12.98 -11.71 -11.06
C VAL A 217 -12.20 -10.65 -10.30
N LEU A 218 -11.05 -10.99 -9.71
CA LEU A 218 -10.21 -10.02 -8.99
C LEU A 218 -9.69 -8.91 -9.92
N ASP A 219 -9.33 -9.23 -11.15
CA ASP A 219 -8.89 -8.23 -12.13
C ASP A 219 -10.04 -7.32 -12.56
N LEU A 220 -11.26 -7.85 -12.71
CA LEU A 220 -12.46 -7.06 -12.98
C LEU A 220 -12.84 -6.14 -11.80
N VAL A 221 -12.74 -6.64 -10.57
CA VAL A 221 -12.95 -5.83 -9.35
C VAL A 221 -11.94 -4.69 -9.28
N ARG A 222 -10.65 -4.96 -9.54
CA ARG A 222 -9.62 -3.91 -9.59
C ARG A 222 -9.93 -2.88 -10.67
N ALA A 223 -10.26 -3.31 -11.88
CA ALA A 223 -10.61 -2.41 -12.97
C ALA A 223 -11.83 -1.54 -12.64
N ALA A 224 -12.84 -2.09 -11.95
CA ALA A 224 -14.01 -1.35 -11.50
C ALA A 224 -13.65 -0.27 -10.46
N VAL A 225 -12.83 -0.63 -9.47
CA VAL A 225 -12.35 0.31 -8.43
C VAL A 225 -11.46 1.38 -9.04
N ASP A 226 -10.50 1.02 -9.89
CA ASP A 226 -9.56 1.93 -10.52
C ASP A 226 -10.28 2.93 -11.43
N ASP A 227 -11.26 2.47 -12.23
CA ASP A 227 -12.07 3.36 -13.07
C ASP A 227 -12.90 4.34 -12.22
N MET A 228 -13.50 3.88 -11.13
CA MET A 228 -14.25 4.75 -10.21
C MET A 228 -13.33 5.80 -9.56
N LEU A 229 -12.16 5.39 -9.09
CA LEU A 229 -11.16 6.29 -8.50
C LEU A 229 -10.59 7.27 -9.51
N ALA A 230 -10.30 6.81 -10.73
CA ALA A 230 -9.78 7.65 -11.81
C ALA A 230 -10.82 8.70 -12.23
N ARG A 231 -12.09 8.30 -12.43
CA ARG A 231 -13.19 9.23 -12.71
C ARG A 231 -13.35 10.24 -11.59
N GLY A 232 -13.33 9.79 -10.33
CA GLY A 232 -13.41 10.68 -9.18
C GLY A 232 -12.24 11.66 -9.06
N SER A 233 -11.02 11.19 -9.28
CA SER A 233 -9.79 11.97 -9.09
C SER A 233 -9.52 12.98 -10.21
N ALA A 234 -10.01 12.71 -11.42
CA ALA A 234 -9.88 13.60 -12.58
C ALA A 234 -10.66 14.93 -12.44
N HIS A 235 -11.59 15.04 -11.49
CA HIS A 235 -12.40 16.25 -11.25
C HIS A 235 -11.77 17.29 -10.30
N GLY A 236 -10.50 17.10 -9.91
CA GLY A 236 -9.70 18.11 -9.20
C GLY A 236 -9.58 17.89 -7.69
N ALA A 237 -8.89 18.82 -7.00
CA ALA A 237 -8.53 18.68 -5.59
C ALA A 237 -9.74 18.57 -4.64
N GLU A 238 -10.89 19.16 -5.01
CA GLU A 238 -12.11 19.10 -4.21
C GLU A 238 -12.72 17.70 -4.15
N VAL A 239 -12.89 17.06 -5.32
CA VAL A 239 -13.45 15.71 -5.38
C VAL A 239 -12.52 14.69 -4.72
N ARG A 240 -11.19 14.89 -4.82
CA ARG A 240 -10.20 14.08 -4.07
C ARG A 240 -10.37 14.20 -2.56
N ARG A 241 -10.59 15.42 -2.01
CA ARG A 241 -10.87 15.60 -0.58
C ARG A 241 -12.17 14.90 -0.16
N GLN A 242 -13.24 15.06 -0.95
CA GLN A 242 -14.51 14.38 -0.67
C GLN A 242 -14.36 12.85 -0.61
N TRP A 243 -13.58 12.24 -1.51
CA TRP A 243 -13.29 10.80 -1.45
C TRP A 243 -12.53 10.40 -0.17
N GLN A 244 -11.57 11.22 0.26
CA GLN A 244 -10.84 10.98 1.51
C GLN A 244 -11.74 11.11 2.74
N ASP A 245 -12.69 12.05 2.72
CA ASP A 245 -13.63 12.27 3.80
C ASP A 245 -14.66 11.13 3.88
N VAL A 246 -15.26 10.73 2.76
CA VAL A 246 -16.15 9.55 2.69
C VAL A 246 -15.43 8.28 3.14
N SER A 247 -14.19 8.06 2.73
CA SER A 247 -13.39 6.91 3.17
C SER A 247 -13.10 6.93 4.67
N ARG A 248 -12.93 8.11 5.27
CA ARG A 248 -12.71 8.26 6.71
C ARG A 248 -13.99 8.01 7.49
N GLU A 249 -15.09 8.60 7.04
CA GLU A 249 -16.40 8.45 7.66
C GLU A 249 -16.91 7.01 7.57
N TYR A 250 -16.79 6.37 6.41
CA TYR A 250 -17.09 4.95 6.24
C TYR A 250 -16.35 4.09 7.27
N ARG A 251 -15.04 4.31 7.44
CA ARG A 251 -14.23 3.53 8.40
C ARG A 251 -14.65 3.78 9.84
N ASP A 252 -15.01 5.02 10.19
CA ASP A 252 -15.49 5.35 11.53
C ASP A 252 -16.83 4.65 11.81
N LEU A 253 -17.82 4.81 10.92
CA LEU A 253 -19.13 4.16 11.04
C LEU A 253 -19.00 2.63 11.10
N TRP A 254 -18.20 2.04 10.20
CA TRP A 254 -17.92 0.61 10.17
C TRP A 254 -17.32 0.12 11.49
N SER A 255 -16.28 0.79 12.00
CA SER A 255 -15.60 0.39 13.24
C SER A 255 -16.49 0.52 14.49
N ASN A 256 -17.53 1.35 14.43
CA ASN A 256 -18.52 1.50 15.50
C ASN A 256 -19.76 0.61 15.30
N GLY A 257 -19.80 -0.23 14.26
CA GLY A 257 -20.94 -1.11 13.97
C GLY A 257 -22.19 -0.38 13.45
N ARG A 258 -22.04 0.87 12.99
CA ARG A 258 -23.14 1.72 12.50
C ARG A 258 -23.46 1.46 11.03
N LEU A 259 -23.89 0.23 10.72
CA LEU A 259 -24.04 -0.24 9.33
C LEU A 259 -25.21 0.41 8.57
N ASP A 260 -26.29 0.81 9.24
CA ASP A 260 -27.37 1.58 8.59
C ASP A 260 -26.87 2.95 8.11
N ASP A 261 -26.06 3.63 8.93
CA ASP A 261 -25.45 4.91 8.58
C ASP A 261 -24.41 4.76 7.44
N VAL A 262 -23.74 3.60 7.37
CA VAL A 262 -22.87 3.27 6.22
C VAL A 262 -23.69 3.22 4.94
N ALA A 263 -24.86 2.56 4.96
CA ALA A 263 -25.74 2.51 3.79
C ALA A 263 -26.18 3.91 3.34
N GLU A 264 -26.58 4.76 4.30
CA GLU A 264 -26.97 6.15 4.02
C GLU A 264 -25.83 6.94 3.37
N LEU A 265 -24.62 6.88 3.93
CA LEU A 265 -23.43 7.54 3.40
C LEU A 265 -23.13 7.11 1.95
N LEU A 266 -23.20 5.81 1.66
CA LEU A 266 -22.94 5.28 0.32
C LEU A 266 -24.02 5.71 -0.69
N VAL A 267 -25.29 5.71 -0.30
CA VAL A 267 -26.41 6.16 -1.14
C VAL A 267 -26.32 7.67 -1.41
N GLU A 268 -25.99 8.48 -0.40
CA GLU A 268 -25.78 9.91 -0.57
C GLU A 268 -24.62 10.18 -1.52
N ARG A 269 -23.50 9.46 -1.35
CA ARG A 269 -22.35 9.62 -2.23
C ARG A 269 -22.68 9.21 -3.67
N TYR A 270 -23.41 8.12 -3.85
CA TYR A 270 -23.90 7.71 -5.17
C TYR A 270 -24.77 8.81 -5.79
N ARG A 271 -25.74 9.37 -5.05
CA ARG A 271 -26.60 10.48 -5.50
C ARG A 271 -25.77 11.68 -5.96
N ALA A 272 -24.76 12.06 -5.20
CA ALA A 272 -23.88 13.18 -5.52
C ALA A 272 -23.07 12.95 -6.80
N LEU A 273 -22.60 11.71 -7.04
CA LEU A 273 -21.90 11.33 -8.28
C LEU A 273 -22.87 11.33 -9.47
N ALA A 274 -24.04 10.72 -9.32
CA ALA A 274 -25.06 10.66 -10.37
C ALA A 274 -25.51 12.06 -10.81
N ALA A 275 -25.68 13.00 -9.87
CA ALA A 275 -26.00 14.40 -10.15
C ALA A 275 -24.91 15.13 -10.96
N GLN A 276 -23.68 14.62 -10.96
CA GLN A 276 -22.55 15.13 -11.76
C GLN A 276 -22.40 14.40 -13.11
N GLY A 277 -23.34 13.53 -13.47
CA GLY A 277 -23.29 12.71 -14.68
C GLY A 277 -22.34 11.50 -14.56
N LEU A 278 -21.94 11.15 -13.34
CA LEU A 278 -21.12 9.98 -13.06
C LEU A 278 -22.02 8.92 -12.41
N ASP A 279 -22.50 7.94 -13.18
CA ASP A 279 -23.18 6.76 -12.62
C ASP A 279 -22.18 5.59 -12.50
N PRO A 280 -21.71 5.24 -11.29
CA PRO A 280 -20.87 4.06 -11.08
C PRO A 280 -21.47 2.77 -11.64
N MET A 281 -22.80 2.62 -11.66
CA MET A 281 -23.48 1.41 -12.11
C MET A 281 -23.47 1.25 -13.63
N GLU A 282 -23.19 2.33 -14.37
CA GLU A 282 -23.06 2.33 -15.83
C GLU A 282 -21.61 2.36 -16.29
N SER A 283 -20.65 2.33 -15.37
CA SER A 283 -19.24 2.21 -15.74
C SER A 283 -19.01 0.91 -16.54
N PRO A 284 -18.30 0.96 -17.70
CA PRO A 284 -17.98 -0.22 -18.47
C PRO A 284 -17.25 -1.30 -17.68
N THR A 285 -16.40 -0.91 -16.71
CA THR A 285 -15.65 -1.86 -15.88
C THR A 285 -16.56 -2.51 -14.83
N PHE A 286 -17.52 -1.77 -14.27
CA PHE A 286 -18.54 -2.33 -13.39
C PHE A 286 -19.49 -3.28 -14.15
N VAL A 287 -19.95 -2.88 -15.33
CA VAL A 287 -20.79 -3.72 -16.21
C VAL A 287 -20.05 -5.01 -16.58
N ALA A 288 -18.76 -4.91 -16.92
CA ALA A 288 -17.94 -6.07 -17.22
C ALA A 288 -17.81 -7.03 -16.02
N LEU A 289 -17.68 -6.53 -14.79
CA LEU A 289 -17.68 -7.35 -13.58
C LEU A 289 -19.05 -8.01 -13.35
N ARG A 290 -20.13 -7.23 -13.41
CA ARG A 290 -21.50 -7.67 -13.13
C ARG A 290 -21.94 -8.78 -14.09
N ASP A 291 -21.64 -8.60 -15.38
CA ASP A 291 -22.09 -9.51 -16.44
C ASP A 291 -21.09 -10.65 -16.70
N ASP A 292 -20.04 -10.77 -15.87
CA ASP A 292 -19.03 -11.81 -16.02
C ASP A 292 -19.55 -13.19 -15.58
N PRO A 293 -19.48 -14.23 -16.43
CA PRO A 293 -19.94 -15.57 -16.08
C PRO A 293 -19.22 -16.16 -14.87
N CYS A 294 -17.95 -15.79 -14.68
CA CYS A 294 -17.13 -16.27 -13.59
C CYS A 294 -17.53 -15.63 -12.26
N PHE A 295 -17.88 -14.33 -12.28
CA PHE A 295 -18.48 -13.68 -11.13
C PHE A 295 -19.83 -14.31 -10.75
N ALA A 296 -20.69 -14.58 -11.74
CA ALA A 296 -21.97 -15.25 -11.50
C ALA A 296 -21.80 -16.65 -10.88
N GLN A 297 -20.90 -17.47 -11.44
CA GLN A 297 -20.57 -18.79 -10.91
C GLN A 297 -20.03 -18.73 -9.49
N MET A 298 -19.17 -17.75 -9.20
CA MET A 298 -18.61 -17.54 -7.86
C MET A 298 -19.71 -17.20 -6.84
N VAL A 299 -20.62 -16.28 -7.19
CA VAL A 299 -21.76 -15.92 -6.34
C VAL A 299 -22.69 -17.12 -6.11
N GLU A 300 -22.99 -17.90 -7.15
CA GLU A 300 -23.84 -19.10 -7.05
C GLU A 300 -23.21 -20.19 -6.17
N SER A 301 -21.90 -20.40 -6.31
CA SER A 301 -21.18 -21.48 -5.61
C SER A 301 -20.93 -21.16 -4.13
N ILE A 302 -20.57 -19.91 -3.83
CA ILE A 302 -20.20 -19.49 -2.47
C ILE A 302 -21.46 -19.12 -1.68
N GLY A 303 -22.46 -18.55 -2.35
CA GLY A 303 -23.64 -17.97 -1.75
C GLY A 303 -23.38 -16.63 -1.07
N ALA A 304 -24.45 -15.87 -0.84
CA ALA A 304 -24.38 -14.64 -0.07
C ALA A 304 -24.03 -14.94 1.41
N ALA A 305 -23.28 -14.03 2.04
CA ALA A 305 -22.95 -14.09 3.45
C ALA A 305 -24.14 -13.63 4.32
N THR A 306 -25.24 -14.37 4.28
CA THR A 306 -26.52 -14.00 4.92
C THR A 306 -26.54 -14.14 6.45
N CYS A 307 -25.44 -14.58 7.05
CA CYS A 307 -25.33 -14.82 8.48
C CYS A 307 -24.94 -13.59 9.31
N ASP A 308 -24.77 -12.46 8.65
CA ASP A 308 -24.61 -11.15 9.27
C ASP A 308 -25.83 -10.30 8.86
N PRO A 309 -26.89 -10.28 9.70
CA PRO A 309 -28.13 -9.58 9.36
C PRO A 309 -27.91 -8.09 9.17
N ASP A 310 -27.03 -7.48 9.97
CA ASP A 310 -26.73 -6.05 9.88
C ASP A 310 -26.01 -5.73 8.56
N PHE A 311 -25.02 -6.55 8.17
CA PHE A 311 -24.35 -6.41 6.88
C PHE A 311 -25.29 -6.67 5.69
N THR A 312 -26.15 -7.67 5.81
CA THR A 312 -27.16 -7.95 4.79
C THR A 312 -28.15 -6.79 4.66
N GLY A 313 -28.53 -6.18 5.80
CA GLY A 313 -29.35 -4.97 5.86
C GLY A 313 -28.69 -3.79 5.16
N GLU A 314 -27.41 -3.54 5.44
CA GLU A 314 -26.61 -2.48 4.80
C GLU A 314 -26.57 -2.62 3.28
N ILE A 315 -26.17 -3.79 2.77
CA ILE A 315 -26.15 -4.07 1.32
C ILE A 315 -27.53 -3.83 0.70
N ASN A 316 -28.60 -4.37 1.31
CA ASN A 316 -29.95 -4.21 0.79
C ASN A 316 -30.41 -2.74 0.82
N GLY A 317 -30.01 -1.99 1.85
CA GLY A 317 -30.26 -0.56 1.98
C GLY A 317 -29.58 0.23 0.86
N VAL A 318 -28.31 -0.08 0.58
CA VAL A 318 -27.57 0.53 -0.54
C VAL A 318 -28.23 0.23 -1.87
N ILE A 319 -28.55 -1.04 -2.15
CA ILE A 319 -29.20 -1.45 -3.41
C ILE A 319 -30.53 -0.71 -3.58
N SER A 320 -31.39 -0.75 -2.56
CA SER A 320 -32.70 -0.10 -2.59
C SER A 320 -32.60 1.42 -2.76
N GLY A 321 -31.63 2.05 -2.09
CA GLY A 321 -31.38 3.49 -2.20
C GLY A 321 -30.88 3.90 -3.59
N ILE A 322 -29.98 3.13 -4.19
CA ILE A 322 -29.51 3.34 -5.56
C ILE A 322 -30.67 3.14 -6.55
N ASP A 323 -31.47 2.09 -6.39
CA ASP A 323 -32.62 1.83 -7.26
C ASP A 323 -33.65 2.95 -7.20
N ALA A 324 -33.92 3.51 -6.02
CA ALA A 324 -34.81 4.67 -5.87
C ALA A 324 -34.28 5.94 -6.56
N ILE A 325 -32.96 6.13 -6.60
CA ILE A 325 -32.32 7.25 -7.31
C ILE A 325 -32.43 7.06 -8.83
N ARG A 326 -32.20 5.83 -9.32
CA ARG A 326 -32.24 5.52 -10.75
C ARG A 326 -33.67 5.42 -11.30
N ASN A 327 -34.62 4.97 -10.47
CA ASN A 327 -36.02 4.73 -10.83
C ASN A 327 -36.97 5.52 -9.91
N PRO A 328 -37.01 6.86 -9.99
CA PRO A 328 -37.80 7.70 -9.08
C PRO A 328 -39.33 7.53 -9.17
N THR A 329 -39.83 6.68 -10.08
CA THR A 329 -41.25 6.43 -10.34
C THR A 329 -41.74 5.03 -9.96
N GLY A 330 -40.94 4.23 -9.23
CA GLY A 330 -41.36 2.91 -8.72
C GLY A 330 -42.48 3.00 -7.66
N PRO A 331 -43.43 2.05 -7.61
CA PRO A 331 -44.52 2.07 -6.64
C PRO A 331 -44.00 1.84 -5.22
N THR A 332 -44.52 2.63 -4.28
CA THR A 332 -44.35 2.47 -2.82
C THR A 332 -45.15 1.31 -2.28
#